data_AF-A0A444WVQ2-F1
#
_entry.id   AF-A0A444WVQ2-F1
#
_cell.length_a   1.000
_cell.length_b   1.000
_cell.length_c   1.000
_cell.angle_alpha   90.00
_cell.angle_beta   90.00
_cell.angle_gamma   90.00
#
_symmetry.space_group_name_H-M   'P 1'
#
loop_
_entity.id
_entity.type
_entity.pdbx_description
1 polymer ?
#
loop_
_entity_poly.entity_id
_entity_poly.type
_entity_poly.pdbx_seq_one_letter_code
_entity_poly.pdbx_strand_id
1 'polypeptide(L)'
;MVVGVEKRDHLIFVYGTLKRGLPNYPLMEGLMAGNDAVLVGSYSTEEAHPLVLGPNGIPYLINLPGSGQRVKGEVYSVSDRALSVLDDFEGLSVGHYERLPVRVAEVGGDAVEAEAYFVQRVFGEGLWKKKGEVGLKEYGVEEAKEYVRKENRKPGSNAVDEVREFVLSC
;
A
#
# COMPACT_ATOMS: atom_id res chain seq x y z
N MET A 1 -0.17 36.92 9.18
CA MET A 1 -0.45 35.52 9.55
C MET A 1 0.65 34.68 8.94
N VAL A 2 1.55 34.14 9.76
CA VAL A 2 2.50 33.13 9.29
C VAL A 2 1.67 31.86 9.16
N VAL A 3 1.40 31.43 7.93
CA VAL A 3 0.79 30.12 7.68
C VAL A 3 1.84 29.13 8.16
N GLY A 4 1.58 28.48 9.29
CA GLY A 4 2.45 27.42 9.80
C GLY A 4 2.55 26.35 8.72
N VAL A 5 3.76 26.15 8.18
CA VAL A 5 4.01 24.99 7.33
C VAL A 5 3.92 23.79 8.27
N GLU A 6 2.86 22.99 8.16
CA GLU A 6 2.79 21.73 8.90
C GLU A 6 4.03 20.90 8.57
N LYS A 7 4.65 20.37 9.62
CA LYS A 7 5.85 19.55 9.53
C LYS A 7 5.43 18.21 8.91
N ARG A 8 6.06 17.82 7.81
CA ARG A 8 5.81 16.54 7.13
C ARG A 8 6.91 15.56 7.52
N ASP A 9 6.67 14.84 8.61
CA ASP A 9 7.69 13.98 9.23
C ASP A 9 7.60 12.52 8.77
N HIS A 10 6.56 12.13 8.03
CA HIS A 10 6.31 10.73 7.67
C HIS A 10 6.60 10.45 6.21
N LEU A 11 7.50 9.51 5.93
CA LEU A 11 7.74 8.99 4.59
C LEU A 11 6.92 7.72 4.39
N ILE A 12 5.94 7.77 3.49
CA ILE A 12 5.07 6.63 3.18
C ILE A 12 5.40 6.09 1.80
N PHE A 13 5.76 4.81 1.74
CA PHE A 13 5.96 4.07 0.52
C PHE A 13 4.65 3.42 0.06
N VAL A 14 4.09 3.93 -1.02
CA VAL A 14 2.89 3.39 -1.66
C VAL A 14 3.27 2.52 -2.85
N TYR A 15 2.77 1.29 -2.87
CA TYR A 15 3.09 0.29 -3.90
C TYR A 15 1.87 -0.13 -4.73
N GLY A 16 0.66 0.21 -4.27
CA GLY A 16 -0.61 -0.26 -4.79
C GLY A 16 -1.48 0.85 -5.37
N THR A 17 -2.78 0.76 -5.10
CA THR A 17 -3.83 1.58 -5.75
C THR A 17 -3.73 3.10 -5.55
N LEU A 18 -2.92 3.56 -4.60
CA LEU A 18 -2.66 4.98 -4.31
C LEU A 18 -1.60 5.61 -5.24
N LYS A 19 -0.81 4.83 -6.00
CA LYS A 19 0.19 5.39 -6.92
C LYS A 19 -0.45 6.20 -8.04
N ARG A 20 0.32 7.13 -8.63
CA ARG A 20 -0.12 7.91 -9.80
C ARG A 20 -0.69 7.04 -10.91
N GLY A 21 -1.82 7.48 -11.47
CA GLY A 21 -2.52 6.80 -12.56
C GLY A 21 -3.33 5.56 -12.14
N LEU A 22 -3.40 5.25 -10.84
CA LEU A 22 -4.15 4.09 -10.33
C LEU A 22 -5.46 4.50 -9.63
N PRO A 23 -6.40 3.56 -9.40
CA PRO A 23 -7.80 3.88 -9.12
C PRO A 23 -8.09 4.77 -7.90
N ASN A 24 -7.19 4.76 -6.89
CA ASN A 24 -7.34 5.53 -5.65
C ASN A 24 -6.35 6.71 -5.56
N TYR A 25 -5.59 7.00 -6.63
CA TYR A 25 -4.74 8.19 -6.70
C TYR A 25 -5.44 9.52 -6.37
N PRO A 26 -6.74 9.75 -6.68
CA PRO A 26 -7.43 10.98 -6.29
C PRO A 26 -7.37 11.30 -4.79
N LEU A 27 -7.20 10.29 -3.92
CA LEU A 27 -6.97 10.53 -2.48
C LEU A 27 -5.63 11.25 -2.26
N MET A 28 -4.55 10.74 -2.85
CA MET A 28 -3.23 11.35 -2.77
C MET A 28 -3.22 12.75 -3.41
N GLU A 29 -3.89 12.91 -4.56
CA GLU A 29 -4.05 14.20 -5.23
C GLU A 29 -4.74 15.24 -4.33
N GLY A 30 -5.82 14.84 -3.64
CA GLY A 30 -6.51 15.69 -2.67
C GLY A 30 -5.62 16.10 -1.49
N LEU A 31 -4.83 15.17 -0.93
CA LEU A 31 -3.88 15.47 0.15
C LEU A 31 -2.76 16.42 -0.33
N MET A 32 -2.25 16.26 -1.55
CA MET A 32 -1.27 17.18 -2.12
C MET A 32 -1.85 18.57 -2.35
N ALA A 33 -3.08 18.67 -2.88
CA ALA A 33 -3.77 19.94 -3.07
C ALA A 33 -4.04 20.66 -1.73
N GLY A 34 -4.25 19.89 -0.65
CA GLY A 34 -4.37 20.37 0.71
C GLY A 34 -3.04 20.73 1.39
N ASN A 35 -1.90 20.59 0.69
CA ASN A 35 -0.56 20.79 1.25
C ASN A 35 -0.22 19.80 2.39
N ASP A 36 -0.91 18.65 2.45
CA ASP A 36 -0.69 17.60 3.45
C ASP A 36 0.23 16.49 2.94
N ALA A 37 0.50 16.41 1.63
CA ALA A 37 1.39 15.42 1.03
C ALA A 37 2.28 16.03 -0.08
N VAL A 38 3.48 15.48 -0.26
CA VAL A 38 4.39 15.81 -1.36
C VAL A 38 5.01 14.53 -1.90
N LEU A 39 4.95 14.32 -3.22
CA LEU A 39 5.67 13.22 -3.87
C LEU A 39 7.18 13.45 -3.76
N VAL A 40 7.89 12.49 -3.16
CA VAL A 40 9.36 12.50 -3.05
C VAL A 40 9.98 11.88 -4.30
N GLY A 41 9.44 10.76 -4.79
CA GLY A 41 9.96 10.11 -5.99
C GLY A 41 9.51 8.66 -6.17
N SER A 42 10.12 7.98 -7.13
CA SER A 42 9.88 6.56 -7.42
C SER A 42 10.97 5.71 -6.79
N TYR A 43 10.57 4.69 -6.03
CA TYR A 43 11.47 3.88 -5.21
C TYR A 43 11.18 2.39 -5.40
N SER A 44 12.07 1.55 -4.91
CA SER A 44 11.81 0.11 -4.74
C SER A 44 12.23 -0.35 -3.36
N THR A 45 11.50 -1.32 -2.77
CA THR A 45 11.92 -1.96 -1.51
C THR A 45 13.33 -2.49 -1.63
N GLU A 46 14.14 -2.32 -0.58
CA GLU A 46 15.53 -2.76 -0.57
C GLU A 46 15.61 -4.28 -0.53
N GLU A 47 14.81 -4.89 0.35
CA GLU A 47 14.59 -6.32 0.39
C GLU A 47 13.45 -6.74 -0.54
N ALA A 48 13.46 -8.02 -0.92
CA ALA A 48 12.35 -8.62 -1.63
C ALA A 48 11.18 -8.83 -0.67
N HIS A 49 9.96 -8.52 -1.12
CA HIS A 49 8.72 -8.83 -0.44
C HIS A 49 7.72 -9.45 -1.43
N PRO A 50 6.84 -10.35 -0.97
CA PRO A 50 5.71 -10.78 -1.77
C PRO A 50 4.68 -9.66 -1.93
N LEU A 51 4.37 -9.31 -3.18
CA LEU A 51 3.24 -8.46 -3.53
C LEU A 51 2.25 -9.30 -4.36
N VAL A 52 1.00 -9.41 -3.92
CA VAL A 52 0.01 -10.29 -4.56
C VAL A 52 -1.35 -9.61 -4.72
N LEU A 53 -2.14 -10.07 -5.69
CA LEU A 53 -3.54 -9.63 -5.85
C LEU A 53 -4.48 -10.52 -5.04
N GLY A 54 -5.10 -10.00 -3.99
CA GLY A 54 -6.13 -10.72 -3.26
C GLY A 54 -7.54 -10.49 -3.85
N PRO A 55 -8.59 -10.67 -3.03
CA PRO A 55 -9.96 -10.37 -3.41
C PRO A 55 -10.10 -8.97 -4.00
N ASN A 56 -11.04 -8.82 -4.95
CA ASN A 56 -11.37 -7.54 -5.55
C ASN A 56 -10.16 -6.84 -6.23
N GLY A 57 -9.15 -7.60 -6.68
CA GLY A 57 -7.94 -7.07 -7.32
C GLY A 57 -7.10 -6.18 -6.40
N ILE A 58 -7.25 -6.31 -5.08
CA ILE A 58 -6.52 -5.50 -4.09
C ILE A 58 -5.07 -5.98 -4.01
N PRO A 59 -4.07 -5.09 -4.15
CA PRO A 59 -2.67 -5.43 -3.96
C PRO A 59 -2.32 -5.54 -2.47
N TYR A 60 -1.78 -6.68 -2.04
CA TYR A 60 -1.32 -6.93 -0.69
C TYR A 60 0.20 -7.11 -0.65
N LEU A 61 0.91 -6.23 0.05
CA LEU A 61 2.31 -6.43 0.41
C LEU A 61 2.40 -7.27 1.68
N ILE A 62 3.15 -8.36 1.63
CA ILE A 62 3.28 -9.32 2.73
C ILE A 62 4.62 -9.09 3.43
N ASN A 63 4.60 -9.02 4.76
CA ASN A 63 5.81 -8.88 5.56
C ASN A 63 6.55 -10.23 5.67
N LEU A 64 7.14 -10.64 4.56
CA LEU A 64 7.98 -11.82 4.44
C LEU A 64 9.28 -11.43 3.71
N PRO A 65 10.20 -10.74 4.39
CA PRO A 65 11.44 -10.25 3.80
C PRO A 65 12.26 -11.37 3.17
N GLY A 66 12.91 -11.08 2.04
CA GLY A 66 13.71 -12.02 1.26
C GLY A 66 12.90 -12.91 0.30
N SER A 67 11.56 -12.86 0.35
CA SER A 67 10.67 -13.61 -0.56
C SER A 67 10.06 -12.70 -1.62
N GLY A 68 9.62 -13.25 -2.75
CA GLY A 68 8.97 -12.46 -3.79
C GLY A 68 9.95 -11.61 -4.60
N GLN A 69 9.72 -10.30 -4.69
CA GLN A 69 10.49 -9.38 -5.55
C GLN A 69 10.78 -8.07 -4.82
N ARG A 70 11.78 -7.29 -5.26
CA ARG A 70 11.91 -5.88 -4.85
C ARG A 70 10.76 -5.11 -5.48
N VAL A 71 9.82 -4.65 -4.65
CA VAL A 71 8.56 -4.06 -5.08
C VAL A 71 8.75 -2.60 -5.45
N LYS A 72 8.27 -2.20 -6.61
CA LYS A 72 8.30 -0.80 -7.08
C LYS A 72 7.12 0.00 -6.56
N GLY A 73 7.38 1.24 -6.17
CA GLY A 73 6.37 2.17 -5.68
C GLY A 73 6.81 3.61 -5.72
N GLU A 74 6.07 4.44 -5.00
CA GLU A 74 6.31 5.87 -4.85
C GLU A 74 6.44 6.21 -3.37
N VAL A 75 7.32 7.16 -3.03
CA VAL A 75 7.44 7.68 -1.66
C VAL A 75 6.80 9.06 -1.59
N TYR A 76 5.98 9.28 -0.58
CA TYR A 76 5.37 10.57 -0.26
C TYR A 76 5.79 11.01 1.13
N SER A 77 6.11 12.30 1.28
CA SER A 77 6.25 12.95 2.58
C SER A 77 4.88 13.51 2.98
N VAL A 78 4.36 13.10 4.14
CA VAL A 78 2.99 13.44 4.58
C VAL A 78 2.95 14.08 5.96
N SER A 79 1.95 14.94 6.20
CA SER A 79 1.63 15.49 7.53
C SER A 79 0.97 14.43 8.42
N ASP A 80 0.90 14.70 9.72
CA ASP A 80 0.16 13.85 10.68
C ASP A 80 -1.32 13.69 10.27
N ARG A 81 -1.91 14.75 9.72
CA ARG A 81 -3.30 14.72 9.24
C ARG A 81 -3.46 13.81 8.03
N ALA A 82 -2.59 13.92 7.03
CA ALA A 82 -2.61 12.99 5.89
C ALA A 82 -2.38 11.55 6.33
N LEU A 83 -1.46 11.33 7.27
CA LEU A 83 -1.17 10.02 7.82
C LEU A 83 -2.42 9.36 8.42
N SER A 84 -3.19 10.10 9.24
CA SER A 84 -4.45 9.61 9.81
C SER A 84 -5.48 9.25 8.73
N VAL A 85 -5.59 10.06 7.67
CA VAL A 85 -6.49 9.79 6.54
C VAL A 85 -6.10 8.50 5.82
N LEU A 86 -4.80 8.26 5.62
CA LEU A 86 -4.29 7.04 5.01
C LEU A 86 -4.52 5.82 5.90
N ASP A 87 -4.36 5.95 7.21
CA ASP A 87 -4.60 4.85 8.17
C ASP A 87 -6.05 4.40 8.20
N ASP A 88 -6.97 5.36 8.17
CA ASP A 88 -8.40 5.08 8.07
C ASP A 88 -8.74 4.45 6.71
N PHE A 89 -8.13 4.96 5.63
CA PHE A 89 -8.34 4.45 4.29
C PHE A 89 -7.86 2.99 4.15
N GLU A 90 -6.69 2.66 4.69
CA GLU A 90 -6.09 1.32 4.67
C GLU A 90 -6.65 0.42 5.78
N GLY A 91 -7.54 0.92 6.64
CA GLY A 91 -8.29 0.09 7.59
C GLY A 91 -7.44 -0.50 8.71
N LEU A 92 -6.52 0.27 9.28
CA LEU A 92 -5.71 -0.16 10.42
C LEU A 92 -6.55 -0.53 11.64
N SER A 93 -7.57 0.26 11.93
CA SER A 93 -8.48 0.07 13.07
C SER A 93 -9.29 -1.23 13.00
N VAL A 94 -9.49 -1.77 11.80
CA VAL A 94 -10.22 -3.03 11.57
C VAL A 94 -9.30 -4.22 11.30
N GLY A 95 -7.97 -4.01 11.28
CA GLY A 95 -7.00 -5.06 11.02
C GLY A 95 -6.98 -5.53 9.56
N HIS A 96 -7.18 -4.62 8.61
CA HIS A 96 -6.97 -4.94 7.18
C HIS A 96 -5.49 -4.90 6.82
N TYR A 97 -4.83 -3.80 7.17
CA TYR A 97 -3.38 -3.62 7.08
C TYR A 97 -2.77 -3.26 8.43
N GLU A 98 -1.47 -3.45 8.56
CA GLU A 98 -0.61 -2.89 9.61
C GLU A 98 0.44 -1.98 8.94
N ARG A 99 0.72 -0.80 9.52
CA ARG A 99 1.81 0.06 9.03
C ARG A 99 3.12 -0.34 9.69
N LEU A 100 4.13 -0.64 8.88
CA LEU A 100 5.45 -1.08 9.35
C LEU A 100 6.58 -0.34 8.62
N PRO A 101 7.76 -0.19 9.24
CA PRO A 101 8.94 0.34 8.57
C PRO A 101 9.37 -0.51 7.37
N VAL A 102 9.86 0.15 6.32
CA VAL A 102 10.45 -0.47 5.14
C VAL A 102 11.58 0.40 4.62
N ARG A 103 12.72 -0.23 4.30
CA ARG A 103 13.81 0.44 3.59
C ARG A 103 13.53 0.41 2.09
N VAL A 104 13.63 1.57 1.45
CA VAL A 104 13.37 1.73 0.02
C VAL A 104 14.49 2.54 -0.61
N ALA A 105 14.87 2.20 -1.83
CA ALA A 105 15.94 2.87 -2.56
C ALA A 105 15.45 3.37 -3.91
N GLU A 106 15.91 4.56 -4.28
CA GLU A 106 15.80 5.07 -5.64
C GLU A 106 16.76 4.32 -6.56
N VAL A 107 16.48 4.28 -7.86
CA VAL A 107 17.38 3.66 -8.84
C VAL A 107 18.71 4.43 -8.89
N GLY A 108 19.77 3.82 -8.35
CA GLY A 108 21.11 4.44 -8.31
C GLY A 108 21.26 5.55 -7.27
N GLY A 109 20.29 5.71 -6.37
CA GLY A 109 20.33 6.66 -5.27
C GLY A 109 20.44 5.98 -3.90
N ASP A 110 20.38 6.78 -2.85
CA ASP A 110 20.46 6.30 -1.47
C ASP A 110 19.14 5.63 -1.03
N ALA A 111 19.27 4.74 -0.05
CA ALA A 111 18.12 4.17 0.63
C ALA A 111 17.61 5.13 1.71
N VAL A 112 16.29 5.17 1.87
CA VAL A 112 15.60 5.90 2.94
C VAL A 112 14.75 4.94 3.76
N GLU A 113 14.57 5.26 5.04
CA GLU A 113 13.56 4.61 5.87
C GLU A 113 12.20 5.26 5.62
N ALA A 114 11.23 4.44 5.28
CA ALA A 114 9.84 4.82 5.09
C ALA A 114 8.94 3.84 5.88
N GLU A 115 7.64 4.07 5.85
CA GLU A 115 6.65 3.11 6.29
C GLU A 115 5.79 2.66 5.11
N ALA A 116 5.31 1.43 5.15
CA ALA A 116 4.34 0.91 4.19
C ALA A 116 3.23 0.14 4.91
N TYR A 117 2.09 0.03 4.23
CA TYR A 117 0.96 -0.75 4.69
C TYR A 117 1.18 -2.21 4.29
N PHE A 118 1.43 -3.10 5.24
CA PHE A 118 1.52 -4.54 5.01
C PHE A 118 0.20 -5.20 5.39
N VAL A 119 -0.20 -6.24 4.65
CA VAL A 119 -1.38 -7.01 5.06
C VAL A 119 -1.15 -7.59 6.45
N GLN A 120 -2.19 -7.58 7.29
CA GLN A 120 -2.11 -8.17 8.62
C GLN A 120 -1.50 -9.58 8.57
N ARG A 121 -0.49 -9.81 9.42
CA ARG A 121 0.34 -11.05 9.42
C ARG A 121 -0.44 -12.36 9.33
N VAL A 122 -1.63 -12.43 9.93
CA VAL A 122 -2.49 -13.63 9.95
C VAL A 122 -2.90 -14.07 8.54
N PHE A 123 -2.93 -13.16 7.57
CA PHE A 123 -3.30 -13.43 6.18
C PHE A 123 -2.10 -13.65 5.26
N GLY A 124 -0.91 -13.18 5.65
CA GLY A 124 0.26 -13.06 4.78
C GLY A 124 0.65 -14.38 4.10
N GLU A 125 0.97 -15.41 4.87
CA GLU A 125 1.35 -16.72 4.31
C GLU A 125 0.25 -17.37 3.47
N GLY A 126 -1.01 -17.20 3.89
CA GLY A 126 -2.15 -17.75 3.20
C GLY A 126 -2.33 -17.13 1.81
N LEU A 127 -2.24 -15.80 1.73
CA LEU A 127 -2.25 -15.06 0.47
C LEU A 127 -1.07 -15.47 -0.42
N TRP A 128 0.11 -15.67 0.18
CA TRP A 128 1.30 -16.08 -0.57
C TRP A 128 1.15 -17.45 -1.23
N LYS A 129 0.73 -18.44 -0.44
CA LYS A 129 0.47 -19.81 -0.90
C LYS A 129 -0.64 -19.85 -1.95
N LYS A 130 -1.70 -19.05 -1.79
CA LYS A 130 -2.79 -18.94 -2.78
C LYS A 130 -2.34 -18.45 -4.15
N LYS A 131 -1.21 -17.74 -4.22
CA LYS A 131 -0.60 -17.30 -5.47
C LYS A 131 0.57 -18.16 -5.92
N GLY A 132 0.70 -19.37 -5.36
CA GLY A 132 1.76 -20.30 -5.71
C GLY A 132 3.15 -19.77 -5.41
N GLU A 133 3.26 -18.87 -4.42
CA GLU A 133 4.51 -18.24 -4.02
C GLU A 133 5.19 -17.45 -5.16
N VAL A 134 4.36 -16.85 -6.03
CA VAL A 134 4.78 -15.93 -7.09
C VAL A 134 4.17 -14.56 -6.86
N GLY A 135 5.03 -13.54 -6.87
CA GLY A 135 4.68 -12.17 -6.52
C GLY A 135 4.98 -11.20 -7.64
N LEU A 136 4.23 -10.11 -7.66
CA LEU A 136 4.40 -9.01 -8.59
C LEU A 136 5.65 -8.20 -8.23
N LYS A 137 6.35 -7.72 -9.25
CA LYS A 137 7.40 -6.71 -9.09
C LYS A 137 6.81 -5.31 -8.90
N GLU A 138 5.65 -5.07 -9.49
CA GLU A 138 4.97 -3.78 -9.50
C GLU A 138 3.48 -4.00 -9.71
N TYR A 139 2.64 -3.26 -8.99
CA TYR A 139 1.22 -3.15 -9.29
C TYR A 139 1.01 -1.99 -10.27
N GLY A 140 0.54 -2.27 -11.48
CA GLY A 140 0.37 -1.30 -12.56
C GLY A 140 -1.07 -1.20 -13.06
N VAL A 141 -1.22 -0.57 -14.23
CA VAL A 141 -2.53 -0.36 -14.88
C VAL A 141 -3.18 -1.67 -15.30
N GLU A 142 -2.38 -2.68 -15.65
CA GLU A 142 -2.88 -4.00 -16.04
C GLU A 142 -3.51 -4.73 -14.86
N GLU A 143 -2.83 -4.80 -13.73
CA GLU A 143 -3.36 -5.41 -12.50
C GLU A 143 -4.55 -4.61 -11.95
N ALA A 144 -4.56 -3.28 -12.13
CA ALA A 144 -5.66 -2.42 -11.72
C ALA A 144 -6.97 -2.67 -12.48
N LYS A 145 -6.96 -3.41 -13.60
CA LYS A 145 -8.20 -3.80 -14.30
C LYS A 145 -9.07 -4.74 -13.47
N GLU A 146 -8.46 -5.51 -12.56
CA GLU A 146 -9.18 -6.41 -11.64
C GLU A 146 -9.70 -5.68 -10.38
N TYR A 147 -9.32 -4.42 -10.18
CA TYR A 147 -9.63 -3.69 -8.96
C TYR A 147 -11.11 -3.29 -8.88
N VAL A 148 -11.76 -3.70 -7.80
CA VAL A 148 -13.13 -3.27 -7.47
C VAL A 148 -13.08 -2.23 -6.36
N ARG A 149 -13.49 -1.00 -6.68
CA ARG A 149 -13.64 0.11 -5.72
C ARG A 149 -14.58 -0.27 -4.59
N LYS A 150 -14.30 0.21 -3.37
CA LYS A 150 -15.09 -0.08 -2.16
C LYS A 150 -16.59 0.15 -2.36
N GLU A 151 -16.98 1.24 -3.02
CA GLU A 151 -18.38 1.59 -3.33
C GLU A 151 -19.11 0.60 -4.26
N ASN A 152 -18.37 -0.18 -5.05
CA ASN A 152 -18.89 -1.17 -5.98
C ASN A 152 -18.80 -2.61 -5.45
N ARG A 153 -18.31 -2.79 -4.22
CA ARG A 153 -18.25 -4.12 -3.58
C ARG A 153 -19.63 -4.49 -3.03
N LYS A 154 -19.82 -5.78 -2.73
CA LYS A 154 -21.08 -6.28 -2.17
C LYS A 154 -21.45 -5.50 -0.91
N PRO A 155 -22.69 -5.02 -0.75
CA PRO A 155 -23.13 -4.33 0.47
C PRO A 155 -22.88 -5.20 1.71
N GLY A 156 -22.29 -4.62 2.76
CA GLY A 156 -21.93 -5.34 3.98
C GLY A 156 -20.66 -6.21 3.87
N SER A 157 -19.96 -6.19 2.73
CA SER A 157 -18.64 -6.83 2.62
C SER A 157 -17.64 -6.16 3.55
N ASN A 158 -16.90 -6.99 4.28
CA ASN A 158 -15.78 -6.58 5.12
C ASN A 158 -14.49 -7.07 4.46
N ALA A 159 -13.58 -6.17 4.14
CA ALA A 159 -12.33 -6.52 3.46
C ALA A 159 -11.51 -7.58 4.23
N VAL A 160 -11.56 -7.57 5.57
CA VAL A 160 -10.89 -8.56 6.41
C VAL A 160 -11.52 -9.94 6.26
N ASP A 161 -12.84 -10.01 6.20
CA ASP A 161 -13.57 -11.27 6.01
C ASP A 161 -13.38 -11.79 4.59
N GLU A 162 -13.38 -10.91 3.58
CA GLU A 162 -13.07 -11.28 2.19
C GLU A 162 -11.67 -11.91 2.06
N VAL A 163 -10.66 -11.31 2.71
CA VAL A 163 -9.29 -11.87 2.72
C VAL A 163 -9.27 -13.21 3.44
N ARG A 164 -9.97 -13.33 4.58
CA ARG A 164 -10.06 -14.59 5.33
C ARG A 164 -10.70 -15.70 4.49
N GLU A 165 -11.83 -15.43 3.86
CA GLU A 165 -12.52 -16.38 2.96
C GLU A 165 -11.63 -16.79 1.78
N PHE A 166 -10.93 -15.83 1.19
CA PHE A 166 -10.02 -16.10 0.09
C PHE A 166 -8.87 -17.03 0.49
N VAL A 167 -8.25 -16.76 1.63
CA VAL A 167 -7.17 -17.60 2.19
C VAL A 167 -7.67 -19.01 2.53
N LEU A 168 -8.90 -19.13 3.05
CA LEU A 168 -9.48 -20.41 3.47
C LEU A 168 -10.14 -21.21 2.33
N SER A 169 -10.45 -20.57 1.20
CA SER A 169 -10.99 -21.27 0.05
C SER A 169 -10.04 -22.39 -0.39
N CYS A 170 -10.55 -23.50 -0.93
CA CYS A 170 -9.71 -24.55 -1.52
C CYS A 170 -9.18 -24.10 -2.89
#